data_AF-A0A8T5QYM8-F1
#
_entry.id   AF-A0A8T5QYM8-F1
#
_cell.length_a   1.000
_cell.length_b   1.000
_cell.length_c   1.000
_cell.angle_alpha   90.00
_cell.angle_beta   90.00
_cell.angle_gamma   90.00
#
_symmetry.space_group_name_H-M   'P 1'
#
loop_
_entity.id
_entity.type
_entity.pdbx_description
1 polymer ?
#
loop_
_entity_poly.entity_id
_entity_poly.type
_entity_poly.pdbx_seq_one_letter_code
_entity_poly.pdbx_strand_id
1 'polypeptide(L)'
;MALDHILVDEYKFAETYPTGLEDLEDWESAWFHYSRKHTSRRKDGTISEIARNLDDRTCQTVYQWLMEGNKPPVVNFLNRAERIGLMPFGLSNNKFFYINKFLSYVFWTGCIGKKYQICVNLKRRPGRSLNNMLRKILRINSKYVEYSNGSGFIDCNQNGPLYARVFQQLGLPVGGGKKTNHNLRLPRYIKELVKIVDAGFETKRYRSIALKALEDFVLVLFKTRRDVVTDNYWTLLLHCNKTERIARELGEDVVGLLYYLFPKAEITEDNLGKKLSYNKKRVLWNARIYLKKENLEKLRTHYPSFYKRIDDGKI
;
A
#
# COMPACT_ATOMS: atom_id res chain seq x y z
N MET A 1 22.41 -11.24 -14.12
CA MET A 1 21.68 -10.76 -12.93
C MET A 1 20.27 -10.40 -13.39
N ALA A 2 19.23 -11.00 -12.83
CA ALA A 2 17.86 -10.58 -13.16
C ALA A 2 17.61 -9.20 -12.54
N LEU A 3 17.17 -8.23 -13.33
CA LEU A 3 16.71 -6.94 -12.83
C LEU A 3 15.52 -7.19 -11.89
N ASP A 4 15.59 -6.70 -10.66
CA ASP A 4 14.47 -6.83 -9.73
C ASP A 4 13.31 -5.93 -10.17
N HIS A 5 12.07 -6.42 -10.01
CA HIS A 5 10.89 -5.57 -10.24
C HIS A 5 10.67 -4.66 -9.05
N ILE A 6 11.34 -3.51 -9.09
CA ILE A 6 11.21 -2.44 -8.10
C ILE A 6 9.89 -1.70 -8.35
N LEU A 7 9.00 -1.76 -7.37
CA LEU A 7 7.73 -1.02 -7.38
C LEU A 7 7.93 0.40 -6.86
N VAL A 8 8.72 0.55 -5.79
CA VAL A 8 9.07 1.84 -5.19
C VAL A 8 10.59 1.89 -4.97
N ASP A 9 11.22 2.82 -5.69
CA ASP A 9 12.62 3.21 -5.55
C ASP A 9 12.75 4.45 -4.65
N GLU A 10 13.99 4.86 -4.42
CA GLU A 10 14.37 5.96 -3.54
C GLU A 10 13.76 7.30 -4.00
N TYR A 11 13.74 7.55 -5.31
CA TYR A 11 13.16 8.74 -5.91
C TYR A 11 11.63 8.80 -5.73
N LYS A 12 10.90 7.72 -6.02
CA LYS A 12 9.46 7.64 -5.73
C LYS A 12 9.18 7.83 -4.24
N PHE A 13 10.01 7.26 -3.37
CA PHE A 13 9.84 7.49 -1.93
C PHE A 13 10.03 8.97 -1.58
N ALA A 14 11.02 9.63 -2.17
CA ALA A 14 11.32 11.03 -1.97
C ALA A 14 10.18 11.96 -2.43
N GLU A 15 9.50 11.66 -3.53
CA GLU A 15 8.31 12.39 -4.01
C GLU A 15 7.17 12.51 -2.97
N THR A 16 7.17 11.66 -1.93
CA THR A 16 6.16 11.76 -0.86
C THR A 16 6.39 12.97 0.07
N TYR A 17 7.52 13.68 -0.09
CA TYR A 17 7.85 14.91 0.64
C TYR A 17 7.73 16.12 -0.28
N PRO A 18 7.25 17.28 0.23
CA PRO A 18 7.08 18.48 -0.60
C PRO A 18 8.33 18.90 -1.39
N THR A 19 9.51 18.82 -0.79
CA THR A 19 10.82 19.15 -1.37
C THR A 19 11.73 17.92 -1.52
N GLY A 20 11.15 16.70 -1.47
CA GLY A 20 11.93 15.49 -1.23
C GLY A 20 12.91 15.10 -2.32
N LEU A 21 12.53 15.27 -3.59
CA LEU A 21 13.41 14.96 -4.72
C LEU A 21 14.62 15.91 -4.74
N GLU A 22 14.34 17.21 -4.69
CA GLU A 22 15.35 18.26 -4.62
C GLU A 22 16.28 18.07 -3.40
N ASP A 23 15.72 17.85 -2.20
CA ASP A 23 16.50 17.59 -0.99
C ASP A 23 17.37 16.32 -1.09
N LEU A 24 16.95 15.31 -1.85
CA LEU A 24 17.71 14.08 -2.06
C LEU A 24 18.87 14.33 -3.04
N GLU A 25 18.58 14.92 -4.20
CA GLU A 25 19.55 15.22 -5.25
C GLU A 25 20.63 16.21 -4.75
N ASP A 26 20.23 17.25 -4.03
CA ASP A 26 21.14 18.23 -3.43
C ASP A 26 22.07 17.58 -2.42
N TRP A 27 21.55 16.66 -1.60
CA TRP A 27 22.35 15.95 -0.62
C TRP A 27 23.33 14.98 -1.28
N GLU A 28 22.91 14.24 -2.29
CA GLU A 28 23.78 13.35 -3.08
C GLU A 28 24.91 14.13 -3.77
N SER A 29 24.57 15.26 -4.38
CA SER A 29 25.53 16.18 -5.01
C SER A 29 26.52 16.74 -3.98
N ALA A 30 26.02 17.25 -2.85
CA ALA A 30 26.86 17.75 -1.75
C ALA A 30 27.84 16.67 -1.25
N TRP A 31 27.35 15.45 -1.04
CA TRP A 31 28.15 14.33 -0.57
C TRP A 31 29.19 13.86 -1.60
N PHE A 32 28.83 13.83 -2.88
CA PHE A 32 29.75 13.51 -3.98
C PHE A 32 30.91 14.51 -4.05
N HIS A 33 30.60 15.81 -4.02
CA HIS A 33 31.62 16.86 -4.03
C HIS A 33 32.50 16.83 -2.77
N TYR A 34 31.93 16.54 -1.60
CA TYR A 34 32.67 16.41 -0.35
C TYR A 34 33.62 15.19 -0.35
N SER A 35 33.10 14.02 -0.75
CA SER A 35 33.85 12.75 -0.72
C SER A 35 35.03 12.72 -1.71
N ARG A 36 34.87 13.27 -2.93
CA ARG A 36 35.99 13.40 -3.90
C ARG A 36 37.14 14.26 -3.39
N LYS A 37 36.86 15.26 -2.54
CA LYS A 37 37.90 16.14 -1.98
C LYS A 37 38.70 15.44 -0.89
N HIS A 38 38.03 14.72 0.00
CA HIS A 38 38.70 13.96 1.06
C HIS A 38 39.52 12.77 0.55
N THR A 39 39.25 12.29 -0.66
CA THR A 39 40.06 11.26 -1.33
C THR A 39 41.21 11.81 -2.18
N SER A 40 41.16 13.07 -2.67
CA SER A 40 42.09 13.54 -3.70
C SER A 40 43.27 14.42 -3.23
N ARG A 41 43.49 14.67 -1.93
CA ARG A 41 44.51 15.60 -1.39
C ARG A 41 44.49 17.02 -2.00
N ARG A 42 43.53 17.34 -2.88
CA ARG A 42 43.34 18.68 -3.46
C ARG A 42 42.48 19.52 -2.52
N LYS A 43 42.96 20.74 -2.25
CA LYS A 43 42.32 21.76 -1.40
C LYS A 43 41.20 22.52 -2.11
N ASP A 44 40.69 22.03 -3.24
CA ASP A 44 39.69 22.78 -4.01
C ASP A 44 38.29 22.37 -3.57
N GLY A 45 37.86 22.98 -2.48
CA GLY A 45 36.63 23.74 -2.48
C GLY A 45 35.88 23.73 -1.16
N THR A 46 35.67 24.92 -0.61
CA THR A 46 35.06 25.14 0.70
C THR A 46 33.60 24.68 0.73
N ILE A 47 33.03 24.50 1.92
CA ILE A 47 31.57 24.30 2.10
C ILE A 47 30.78 25.39 1.37
N SER A 48 31.33 26.60 1.30
CA SER A 48 30.76 27.72 0.55
C SER A 48 30.71 27.48 -0.95
N GLU A 49 31.67 26.79 -1.56
CA GLU A 49 31.63 26.44 -2.98
C GLU A 49 30.62 25.33 -3.27
N ILE A 50 30.52 24.33 -2.39
CA ILE A 50 29.49 23.29 -2.52
C ILE A 50 28.11 23.94 -2.44
N ALA A 51 27.90 24.85 -1.49
CA ALA A 51 26.64 25.59 -1.36
C ALA A 51 26.34 26.46 -2.59
N ARG A 52 27.33 27.15 -3.17
CA ARG A 52 27.12 27.94 -4.41
C ARG A 52 26.69 27.11 -5.61
N ASN A 53 27.01 25.82 -5.64
CA ASN A 53 26.63 24.91 -6.73
C ASN A 53 25.24 24.27 -6.51
N LEU A 54 24.62 24.51 -5.35
CA LEU A 54 23.30 24.03 -4.98
C LEU A 54 22.42 25.28 -4.85
N ASP A 55 21.87 25.75 -5.97
CA ASP A 55 21.31 27.10 -6.20
C ASP A 55 20.54 27.71 -5.00
N ASP A 56 19.79 26.90 -4.25
CA ASP A 56 18.94 27.34 -3.14
C ASP A 56 19.44 26.96 -1.72
N ARG A 57 20.66 26.43 -1.58
CA ARG A 57 21.19 25.95 -0.28
C ARG A 57 22.23 26.87 0.32
N THR A 58 22.02 27.20 1.59
CA THR A 58 22.98 28.03 2.33
C THR A 58 24.23 27.23 2.72
N CYS A 59 25.37 27.93 2.89
CA CYS A 59 26.58 27.35 3.46
C CYS A 59 26.32 26.62 4.79
N GLN A 60 25.43 27.19 5.62
CA GLN A 60 25.06 26.61 6.91
C GLN A 60 24.32 25.28 6.73
N THR A 61 23.37 25.21 5.80
CA THR A 61 22.63 23.98 5.48
C THR A 61 23.59 22.87 5.04
N VAL A 62 24.51 23.17 4.12
CA VAL A 62 25.51 22.21 3.64
C VAL A 62 26.48 21.80 4.75
N TYR A 63 26.92 22.73 5.59
CA TYR A 63 27.74 22.44 6.78
C TYR A 63 27.03 21.44 7.69
N GLN A 64 25.75 21.70 8.02
CA GLN A 64 24.94 20.83 8.87
C GLN A 64 24.80 19.42 8.28
N TRP A 65 24.60 19.30 6.97
CA TRP A 65 24.45 18.00 6.31
C TRP A 65 25.74 17.18 6.34
N LEU A 66 26.88 17.80 6.04
CA LEU A 66 28.15 17.10 5.81
C LEU A 66 28.97 16.92 7.09
N MET A 67 28.94 17.90 8.00
CA MET A 67 29.80 17.93 9.19
C MET A 67 29.05 17.52 10.47
N GLU A 68 27.79 17.93 10.61
CA GLU A 68 27.00 17.66 11.83
C GLU A 68 26.09 16.43 11.71
N GLY A 69 25.98 15.84 10.50
CA GLY A 69 25.11 14.69 10.25
C GLY A 69 23.62 15.01 10.21
N ASN A 70 23.24 16.29 10.17
CA ASN A 70 21.86 16.78 10.13
C ASN A 70 21.25 16.67 8.72
N LYS A 71 21.27 15.46 8.14
CA LYS A 71 20.78 15.21 6.77
C LYS A 71 19.33 15.68 6.56
N PRO A 72 18.92 15.97 5.31
CA PRO A 72 17.52 16.28 5.01
C PRO A 72 16.55 15.21 5.56
N PRO A 73 15.32 15.60 5.94
CA PRO A 73 14.33 14.66 6.45
C PRO A 73 14.09 13.48 5.51
N VAL A 74 14.01 13.71 4.20
CA VAL A 74 13.82 12.63 3.21
C VAL A 74 14.95 11.60 3.28
N VAL A 75 16.21 12.03 3.32
CA VAL A 75 17.40 11.18 3.40
C VAL A 75 17.42 10.40 4.73
N ASN A 76 17.10 11.05 5.85
CA ASN A 76 17.03 10.39 7.16
C ASN A 76 15.96 9.29 7.21
N PHE A 77 14.80 9.53 6.60
CA PHE A 77 13.72 8.56 6.53
C PHE A 77 14.02 7.44 5.53
N LEU A 78 14.68 7.74 4.41
CA LEU A 78 15.12 6.73 3.45
C LEU A 78 16.14 5.77 4.07
N ASN A 79 17.19 6.30 4.71
CA ASN A 79 18.16 5.50 5.48
C ASN A 79 17.47 4.65 6.57
N ARG A 80 16.39 5.14 7.18
CA ARG A 80 15.60 4.36 8.13
C ARG A 80 14.78 3.27 7.45
N ALA A 81 14.20 3.53 6.28
CA ALA A 81 13.44 2.57 5.49
C ALA A 81 14.35 1.42 5.00
N GLU A 82 15.55 1.72 4.53
CA GLU A 82 16.58 0.74 4.16
C GLU A 82 17.02 -0.12 5.35
N ARG A 83 17.32 0.49 6.50
CA ARG A 83 17.71 -0.25 7.72
C ARG A 83 16.66 -1.25 8.19
N ILE A 84 15.37 -0.97 7.95
CA ILE A 84 14.29 -1.92 8.25
C ILE A 84 13.98 -2.87 7.08
N GLY A 85 14.72 -2.81 5.98
CA GLY A 85 14.52 -3.64 4.79
C GLY A 85 13.22 -3.33 4.04
N LEU A 86 12.75 -2.08 4.11
CA LEU A 86 11.57 -1.61 3.37
C LEU A 86 11.95 -1.10 1.97
N MET A 87 13.11 -0.47 1.83
CA MET A 87 13.59 0.13 0.57
C MET A 87 14.88 -0.56 0.06
N PRO A 88 15.06 -0.69 -1.27
CA PRO A 88 14.03 -0.52 -2.31
C PRO A 88 12.91 -1.57 -2.15
N PHE A 89 11.68 -1.19 -2.52
CA PHE A 89 10.53 -2.09 -2.40
C PHE A 89 10.21 -2.72 -3.76
N GLY A 90 10.45 -4.02 -3.87
CA GLY A 90 10.18 -4.81 -5.07
C GLY A 90 9.73 -6.24 -4.76
N LEU A 91 9.52 -7.03 -5.83
CA LEU A 91 9.05 -8.42 -5.70
C LEU A 91 10.07 -9.35 -5.03
N SER A 92 11.36 -9.03 -5.07
CA SER A 92 12.39 -9.80 -4.36
C SER A 92 12.43 -9.53 -2.84
N ASN A 93 11.77 -8.47 -2.37
CA ASN A 93 11.83 -8.08 -0.97
C ASN A 93 11.28 -9.21 -0.07
N ASN A 94 12.05 -9.63 0.92
CA ASN A 94 11.68 -10.75 1.81
C ASN A 94 10.41 -10.48 2.63
N LYS A 95 9.99 -9.22 2.77
CA LYS A 95 8.76 -8.79 3.43
C LYS A 95 7.61 -8.54 2.46
N PHE A 96 7.80 -8.70 1.15
CA PHE A 96 6.84 -8.35 0.11
C PHE A 96 5.42 -8.86 0.40
N PHE A 97 5.24 -10.16 0.68
CA PHE A 97 3.91 -10.72 0.96
C PHE A 97 3.26 -10.16 2.23
N TYR A 98 4.04 -9.88 3.27
CA TYR A 98 3.51 -9.28 4.50
C TYR A 98 3.10 -7.82 4.30
N ILE A 99 3.88 -7.09 3.51
CA ILE A 99 3.60 -5.71 3.11
C ILE A 99 2.36 -5.67 2.21
N ASN A 100 2.27 -6.55 1.20
CA ASN A 100 1.10 -6.72 0.33
C ASN A 100 -0.16 -7.00 1.14
N LYS A 101 -0.09 -7.96 2.08
CA LYS A 101 -1.20 -8.29 2.98
C LYS A 101 -1.60 -7.09 3.84
N PHE A 102 -0.63 -6.38 4.44
CA PHE A 102 -0.91 -5.19 5.24
C PHE A 102 -1.55 -4.09 4.40
N LEU A 103 -0.98 -3.77 3.24
CA LEU A 103 -1.53 -2.81 2.29
C LEU A 103 -2.96 -3.17 1.90
N SER A 104 -3.23 -4.44 1.62
CA SER A 104 -4.58 -4.94 1.31
C SER A 104 -5.56 -4.64 2.44
N TYR A 105 -5.18 -4.86 3.70
CA TYR A 105 -6.00 -4.49 4.85
C TYR A 105 -6.19 -2.97 4.97
N VAL A 106 -5.12 -2.20 4.77
CA VAL A 106 -5.23 -0.73 4.75
C VAL A 106 -6.20 -0.32 3.65
N PHE A 107 -6.09 -0.88 2.44
CA PHE A 107 -6.96 -0.59 1.31
C PHE A 107 -8.42 -0.95 1.59
N TRP A 108 -8.71 -2.16 2.06
CA TRP A 108 -10.08 -2.62 2.23
C TRP A 108 -10.76 -2.11 3.51
N THR A 109 -10.07 -1.93 4.62
CA THR A 109 -10.75 -1.57 5.90
C THR A 109 -10.15 -0.39 6.63
N GLY A 110 -9.02 0.11 6.16
CA GLY A 110 -8.27 1.19 6.79
C GLY A 110 -8.25 2.50 6.01
N CYS A 111 -7.37 3.38 6.47
CA CYS A 111 -7.03 4.66 5.83
C CYS A 111 -5.63 5.12 6.23
N ILE A 112 -5.10 6.08 5.46
CA ILE A 112 -3.86 6.80 5.78
C ILE A 112 -4.21 8.27 6.05
N GLY A 113 -3.94 8.73 7.26
CA GLY A 113 -4.22 10.11 7.68
C GLY A 113 -3.24 11.13 7.08
N LYS A 114 -3.52 12.44 7.27
CA LYS A 114 -2.65 13.54 6.74
C LYS A 114 -1.20 13.46 7.23
N LYS A 115 -0.99 12.96 8.46
CA LYS A 115 0.33 12.77 9.06
C LYS A 115 0.92 11.38 8.80
N TYR A 116 0.44 10.68 7.77
CA TYR A 116 0.88 9.32 7.43
C TYR A 116 0.63 8.27 8.53
N GLN A 117 -0.32 8.53 9.43
CA GLN A 117 -0.80 7.54 10.39
C GLN A 117 -1.67 6.51 9.67
N ILE A 118 -1.37 5.22 9.86
CA ILE A 118 -2.15 4.13 9.29
C ILE A 118 -3.13 3.61 10.34
N CYS A 119 -4.41 3.58 10.00
CA CYS A 119 -5.46 2.98 10.81
C CYS A 119 -6.15 1.85 10.04
N VAL A 120 -6.42 0.71 10.67
CA VAL A 120 -7.10 -0.43 10.06
C VAL A 120 -8.21 -0.93 10.97
N ASN A 121 -9.45 -1.00 10.47
CA ASN A 121 -10.58 -1.54 11.24
C ASN A 121 -10.78 -3.03 10.97
N LEU A 122 -10.84 -3.85 12.01
CA LEU A 122 -10.99 -5.31 11.89
C LEU A 122 -11.76 -5.90 13.08
N LYS A 123 -12.28 -7.11 12.88
CA LYS A 123 -12.78 -7.94 13.99
C LYS A 123 -11.62 -8.41 14.88
N ARG A 124 -11.91 -8.76 16.14
CA ARG A 124 -10.93 -9.14 17.18
C ARG A 124 -9.84 -10.10 16.71
N ARG A 125 -10.20 -11.29 16.24
CA ARG A 125 -9.23 -12.34 15.88
C ARG A 125 -8.34 -11.95 14.69
N PRO A 126 -8.89 -11.49 13.54
CA PRO A 126 -8.08 -10.94 12.45
C PRO A 126 -7.20 -9.75 12.89
N GLY A 127 -7.73 -8.85 13.71
CA GLY A 127 -7.01 -7.68 14.21
C GLY A 127 -5.80 -8.04 15.05
N ARG A 128 -5.93 -8.99 15.99
CA ARG A 128 -4.81 -9.49 16.81
C ARG A 128 -3.74 -10.18 15.96
N SER A 129 -4.15 -11.00 14.99
CA SER A 129 -3.23 -11.69 14.07
C SER A 129 -2.44 -10.70 13.22
N LEU A 130 -3.12 -9.70 12.64
CA LEU A 130 -2.47 -8.65 11.86
C LEU A 130 -1.53 -7.82 12.75
N ASN A 131 -1.97 -7.39 13.93
CA ASN A 131 -1.13 -6.62 14.86
C ASN A 131 0.15 -7.38 15.26
N ASN A 132 0.06 -8.69 15.48
CA ASN A 132 1.23 -9.52 15.77
C ASN A 132 2.21 -9.58 14.59
N MET A 133 1.70 -9.74 13.36
CA MET A 133 2.52 -9.70 12.13
C MET A 133 3.23 -8.35 11.98
N LEU A 134 2.51 -7.24 12.20
CA LEU A 134 3.04 -5.88 12.10
C LEU A 134 4.21 -5.66 13.07
N ARG A 135 4.05 -6.08 14.33
CA ARG A 135 5.08 -5.93 15.36
C ARG A 135 6.28 -6.86 15.14
N LYS A 136 6.05 -8.15 14.87
CA LYS A 136 7.13 -9.16 14.82
C LYS A 136 7.89 -9.16 13.50
N ILE A 137 7.21 -8.96 12.37
CA ILE A 137 7.81 -9.13 11.04
C ILE A 137 8.13 -7.76 10.42
N LEU A 138 7.16 -6.84 10.45
CA LEU A 138 7.33 -5.51 9.86
C LEU A 138 7.98 -4.50 10.82
N ARG A 139 8.19 -4.88 12.08
CA ARG A 139 8.78 -4.01 13.13
C ARG A 139 8.06 -2.66 13.24
N ILE A 140 6.74 -2.67 13.03
CA ILE A 140 5.88 -1.50 13.22
C ILE A 140 5.42 -1.49 14.66
N ASN A 141 5.56 -0.35 15.35
CA ASN A 141 4.98 -0.21 16.67
C ASN A 141 3.47 0.06 16.52
N SER A 142 2.69 -1.01 16.56
CA SER A 142 1.24 -0.95 16.41
C SER A 142 0.49 -1.40 17.66
N LYS A 143 -0.67 -0.79 17.89
CA LYS A 143 -1.58 -1.14 18.98
C LYS A 143 -2.94 -1.52 18.41
N TYR A 144 -3.45 -2.68 18.82
CA TYR A 144 -4.85 -3.05 18.59
C TYR A 144 -5.70 -2.56 19.76
N VAL A 145 -6.72 -1.77 19.46
CA VAL A 145 -7.71 -1.28 20.42
C VAL A 145 -9.05 -1.91 20.09
N GLU A 146 -9.60 -2.65 21.04
CA GLU A 146 -10.85 -3.39 20.89
C GLU A 146 -12.04 -2.53 21.33
N TYR A 147 -13.12 -2.56 20.57
CA TYR A 147 -14.41 -1.97 20.91
C TYR A 147 -15.32 -3.04 21.56
N SER A 148 -16.32 -2.59 22.31
CA SER A 148 -17.28 -3.47 23.02
C SER A 148 -18.04 -4.43 22.10
N ASN A 149 -18.22 -4.08 20.82
CA ASN A 149 -18.93 -4.89 19.84
C ASN A 149 -18.07 -5.99 19.16
N GLY A 150 -16.88 -6.29 19.69
CA GLY A 150 -15.97 -7.30 19.14
C GLY A 150 -15.22 -6.89 17.87
N SER A 151 -15.41 -5.66 17.39
CA SER A 151 -14.55 -5.01 16.40
C SER A 151 -13.43 -4.24 17.09
N GLY A 152 -12.51 -3.68 16.33
CA GLY A 152 -11.44 -2.84 16.84
C GLY A 152 -10.65 -2.20 15.72
N PHE A 153 -9.67 -1.40 16.10
CA PHE A 153 -8.77 -0.76 15.16
C PHE A 153 -7.32 -1.00 15.52
N ILE A 154 -6.47 -1.08 14.51
CA ILE A 154 -5.02 -1.06 14.66
C ILE A 154 -4.55 0.35 14.35
N ASP A 155 -3.82 0.93 15.29
CA ASP A 155 -3.09 2.18 15.11
C ASP A 155 -1.60 1.89 14.93
N CYS A 156 -0.99 2.44 13.88
CA CYS A 156 0.42 2.26 13.56
C CYS A 156 1.19 3.55 13.84
N ASN A 157 1.91 3.56 14.96
CA ASN A 157 2.68 4.72 15.42
C ASN A 157 4.08 4.70 14.78
N GLN A 158 5.10 4.25 15.52
CA GLN A 158 6.50 4.26 15.06
C GLN A 158 6.68 3.35 13.83
N ASN A 159 7.45 3.83 12.85
CA ASN A 159 7.63 3.26 11.50
C ASN A 159 6.37 3.26 10.61
N GLY A 160 5.15 3.41 11.16
CA GLY A 160 3.90 3.51 10.39
C GLY A 160 3.99 4.52 9.24
N PRO A 161 4.50 5.75 9.48
CA PRO A 161 4.70 6.74 8.42
C PRO A 161 5.61 6.30 7.26
N LEU A 162 6.61 5.45 7.50
CA LEU A 162 7.47 4.94 6.42
C LEU A 162 6.68 4.04 5.47
N TYR A 163 5.91 3.10 6.03
CA TYR A 163 5.04 2.22 5.25
C TYR A 163 3.94 3.00 4.54
N ALA A 164 3.38 4.01 5.19
CA ALA A 164 2.32 4.84 4.61
C ALA A 164 2.79 5.59 3.36
N ARG A 165 4.04 6.05 3.33
CA ARG A 165 4.66 6.70 2.16
C ARG A 165 4.87 5.71 1.01
N VAL A 166 5.39 4.52 1.30
CA VAL A 166 5.46 3.43 0.31
C VAL A 166 4.05 3.08 -0.21
N PHE A 167 3.04 3.03 0.67
CA PHE A 167 1.67 2.75 0.26
C PHE A 167 1.07 3.84 -0.61
N GLN A 168 1.38 5.11 -0.34
CA GLN A 168 1.01 6.22 -1.21
C GLN A 168 1.53 6.00 -2.63
N GLN A 169 2.81 5.65 -2.77
CA GLN A 169 3.42 5.39 -4.07
C GLN A 169 2.84 4.16 -4.78
N LEU A 170 2.40 3.16 -4.01
CA LEU A 170 1.66 2.01 -4.54
C LEU A 170 0.21 2.37 -4.90
N GLY A 171 -0.24 3.60 -4.67
CA GLY A 171 -1.53 4.15 -5.10
C GLY A 171 -2.60 4.21 -4.02
N LEU A 172 -2.25 4.13 -2.73
CA LEU A 172 -3.21 4.37 -1.65
C LEU A 172 -3.40 5.88 -1.41
N PRO A 173 -4.65 6.36 -1.28
CA PRO A 173 -4.88 7.76 -0.99
C PRO A 173 -4.40 8.12 0.42
N VAL A 174 -3.73 9.27 0.52
CA VAL A 174 -3.33 9.92 1.77
C VAL A 174 -4.21 11.14 2.01
N GLY A 175 -4.72 11.29 3.22
CA GLY A 175 -5.54 12.43 3.60
C GLY A 175 -6.48 12.09 4.74
N GLY A 176 -6.48 12.93 5.78
CA GLY A 176 -7.19 12.72 7.05
C GLY A 176 -8.70 12.80 6.96
N GLY A 177 -9.30 11.86 6.24
CA GLY A 177 -10.74 11.69 6.11
C GLY A 177 -11.12 10.26 5.77
N LYS A 178 -12.43 10.00 5.75
CA LYS A 178 -12.98 8.74 5.26
C LYS A 178 -12.59 8.56 3.79
N LYS A 179 -12.20 7.35 3.39
CA LYS A 179 -11.93 6.98 1.98
C LYS A 179 -13.02 7.39 0.99
N THR A 180 -14.24 7.54 1.50
CA THR A 180 -15.39 8.10 0.77
C THR A 180 -15.12 9.45 0.11
N ASN A 181 -14.11 10.20 0.58
CA ASN A 181 -13.76 11.50 0.04
C ASN A 181 -12.78 11.46 -1.14
N HIS A 182 -12.20 10.29 -1.42
CA HIS A 182 -11.23 10.09 -2.49
C HIS A 182 -11.89 9.39 -3.68
N ASN A 183 -11.35 9.59 -4.87
CA ASN A 183 -11.71 8.83 -6.07
C ASN A 183 -11.05 7.46 -5.98
N LEU A 184 -11.64 6.56 -5.17
CA LEU A 184 -11.02 5.29 -4.87
C LEU A 184 -11.04 4.39 -6.10
N ARG A 185 -9.86 3.99 -6.57
CA ARG A 185 -9.64 2.99 -7.62
C ARG A 185 -8.80 1.84 -7.06
N LEU A 186 -8.65 0.76 -7.83
CA LEU A 186 -7.63 -0.22 -7.51
C LEU A 186 -6.25 0.46 -7.42
N PRO A 187 -5.42 0.15 -6.39
CA PRO A 187 -4.09 0.72 -6.27
C PRO A 187 -3.25 0.47 -7.51
N ARG A 188 -2.42 1.44 -7.89
CA ARG A 188 -1.59 1.39 -9.11
C ARG A 188 -0.77 0.11 -9.21
N TYR A 189 -0.19 -0.34 -8.09
CA TYR A 189 0.64 -1.55 -8.08
C TYR A 189 -0.13 -2.82 -8.43
N ILE A 190 -1.45 -2.90 -8.19
CA ILE A 190 -2.27 -4.05 -8.60
C ILE A 190 -2.29 -4.17 -10.13
N LYS A 191 -2.39 -3.05 -10.84
CA LYS A 191 -2.32 -3.03 -12.31
C LYS A 191 -0.92 -3.41 -12.81
N GLU A 192 0.13 -2.99 -12.09
CA GLU A 192 1.51 -3.39 -12.39
C GLU A 192 1.71 -4.91 -12.18
N LEU A 193 1.14 -5.50 -11.12
CA LEU A 193 1.21 -6.94 -10.88
C LEU A 193 0.51 -7.75 -11.98
N VAL A 194 -0.65 -7.29 -12.49
CA VAL A 194 -1.33 -7.92 -13.64
C VAL A 194 -0.41 -7.91 -14.86
N LYS A 195 0.20 -6.75 -15.18
CA LYS A 195 1.16 -6.65 -16.28
C LYS A 195 2.35 -7.60 -16.12
N ILE A 196 2.88 -7.76 -14.90
CA ILE A 196 3.99 -8.71 -14.63
C ILE A 196 3.54 -10.15 -14.88
N VAL A 197 2.30 -10.51 -14.53
CA VAL A 197 1.77 -11.85 -14.79
C VAL A 197 1.57 -12.10 -16.29
N ASP A 198 1.09 -11.09 -17.03
CA ASP A 198 0.85 -11.15 -18.48
C ASP A 198 2.13 -11.09 -19.30
N ALA A 199 3.14 -10.36 -18.84
CA ALA A 199 4.38 -10.11 -19.58
C ALA A 199 5.13 -11.39 -19.95
N GLY A 200 4.90 -12.52 -19.26
CA GLY A 200 5.26 -13.88 -19.71
C GLY A 200 6.76 -14.20 -19.83
N PHE A 201 7.62 -13.21 -20.05
CA PHE A 201 9.04 -13.32 -20.38
C PHE A 201 9.96 -13.05 -19.18
N GLU A 202 9.48 -12.32 -18.17
CA GLU A 202 10.23 -12.01 -16.96
C GLU A 202 10.03 -13.14 -15.94
N THR A 203 11.14 -13.78 -15.56
CA THR A 203 11.28 -15.02 -14.78
C THR A 203 10.01 -15.62 -14.14
N LYS A 204 9.73 -16.91 -14.39
CA LYS A 204 8.61 -17.70 -13.79
C LYS A 204 8.39 -17.43 -12.29
N ARG A 205 9.46 -17.13 -11.57
CA ARG A 205 9.46 -16.71 -10.16
C ARG A 205 8.62 -15.45 -9.91
N TYR A 206 8.86 -14.36 -10.63
CA TYR A 206 8.15 -13.10 -10.41
C TYR A 206 6.68 -13.18 -10.78
N ARG A 207 6.34 -13.90 -11.86
CA ARG A 207 4.96 -14.23 -12.21
C ARG A 207 4.22 -14.92 -11.07
N SER A 208 4.84 -15.94 -10.44
CA SER A 208 4.23 -16.65 -9.31
C SER A 208 4.05 -15.74 -8.08
N ILE A 209 5.04 -14.89 -7.78
CA ILE A 209 4.97 -13.92 -6.68
C ILE A 209 3.83 -12.93 -6.91
N ALA A 210 3.75 -12.36 -8.12
CA ALA A 210 2.73 -11.39 -8.49
C ALA A 210 1.32 -11.98 -8.46
N LEU A 211 1.13 -13.18 -9.04
CA LEU A 211 -0.14 -13.90 -9.00
C LEU A 211 -0.61 -14.14 -7.56
N LYS A 212 0.28 -14.66 -6.71
CA LYS A 212 -0.02 -14.86 -5.29
C LYS A 212 -0.36 -13.56 -4.56
N ALA A 213 0.31 -12.46 -4.87
CA ALA A 213 0.02 -11.16 -4.27
C ALA A 213 -1.36 -10.62 -4.68
N LEU A 214 -1.76 -10.81 -5.95
CA LEU A 214 -3.11 -10.51 -6.42
C LEU A 214 -4.16 -11.37 -5.70
N GLU A 215 -3.93 -12.68 -5.58
CA GLU A 215 -4.80 -13.58 -4.81
C GLU A 215 -4.90 -13.16 -3.34
N ASP A 216 -3.79 -12.81 -2.69
CA ASP A 216 -3.77 -12.34 -1.30
C ASP A 216 -4.58 -11.04 -1.14
N PHE A 217 -4.45 -10.12 -2.09
CA PHE A 217 -5.19 -8.85 -2.10
C PHE A 217 -6.71 -9.07 -2.17
N VAL A 218 -7.14 -9.98 -3.06
CA VAL A 218 -8.54 -10.36 -3.19
C VAL A 218 -9.02 -11.22 -2.02
N LEU A 219 -8.17 -12.07 -1.44
CA LEU A 219 -8.54 -12.83 -0.25
C LEU A 219 -8.90 -11.90 0.92
N VAL A 220 -8.17 -10.80 1.09
CA VAL A 220 -8.50 -9.80 2.12
C VAL A 220 -9.84 -9.12 1.81
N LEU A 221 -10.18 -8.86 0.55
CA LEU A 221 -11.52 -8.39 0.15
C LEU A 221 -12.60 -9.36 0.66
N PHE A 222 -12.52 -10.64 0.31
CA PHE A 222 -13.49 -11.65 0.75
C PHE A 222 -13.60 -11.75 2.28
N LYS A 223 -12.47 -11.65 2.99
CA LYS A 223 -12.46 -11.75 4.46
C LYS A 223 -13.01 -10.53 5.18
N THR A 224 -12.99 -9.36 4.54
CA THR A 224 -13.29 -8.08 5.22
C THR A 224 -14.52 -7.37 4.70
N ARG A 225 -14.94 -7.67 3.46
CA ARG A 225 -16.06 -7.02 2.78
C ARG A 225 -17.24 -7.92 2.49
N ARG A 226 -17.17 -9.20 2.87
CA ARG A 226 -18.34 -10.09 2.84
C ARG A 226 -19.36 -9.63 3.87
N ASP A 227 -20.50 -9.15 3.38
CA ASP A 227 -21.57 -8.53 4.16
C ASP A 227 -22.72 -9.52 4.39
N VAL A 228 -23.44 -9.86 3.33
CA VAL A 228 -24.51 -10.86 3.36
C VAL A 228 -23.95 -12.22 2.95
N VAL A 229 -24.26 -13.25 3.75
CA VAL A 229 -23.88 -14.65 3.51
C VAL A 229 -25.12 -15.50 3.69
N THR A 230 -25.62 -16.05 2.59
CA THR A 230 -26.70 -17.05 2.61
C THR A 230 -26.23 -18.30 1.89
N ASP A 231 -27.03 -19.35 1.94
CA ASP A 231 -26.78 -20.58 1.16
C ASP A 231 -26.86 -20.33 -0.35
N ASN A 232 -27.51 -19.25 -0.77
CA ASN A 232 -27.80 -18.96 -2.18
C ASN A 232 -26.89 -17.88 -2.78
N TYR A 233 -26.32 -17.00 -1.96
CA TYR A 233 -25.43 -15.94 -2.45
C TYR A 233 -24.61 -15.30 -1.34
N TRP A 234 -23.48 -14.72 -1.75
CA TRP A 234 -22.70 -13.78 -0.95
C TRP A 234 -22.71 -12.39 -1.60
N THR A 235 -22.64 -11.34 -0.78
CA THR A 235 -22.42 -9.98 -1.28
C THR A 235 -21.11 -9.43 -0.75
N LEU A 236 -20.23 -8.97 -1.64
CA LEU A 236 -19.04 -8.19 -1.27
C LEU A 236 -19.38 -6.70 -1.35
N LEU A 237 -19.38 -6.02 -0.20
CA LEU A 237 -19.70 -4.61 -0.09
C LEU A 237 -18.42 -3.76 -0.22
N LEU A 238 -18.24 -3.10 -1.36
CA LEU A 238 -17.08 -2.24 -1.59
C LEU A 238 -17.19 -0.92 -0.84
N HIS A 239 -16.15 -0.08 -0.93
CA HIS A 239 -16.12 1.22 -0.27
C HIS A 239 -17.27 2.12 -0.76
N CYS A 240 -17.82 2.88 0.17
CA CYS A 240 -18.69 4.00 -0.18
C CYS A 240 -17.86 5.11 -0.86
N ASN A 241 -18.42 5.73 -1.89
CA ASN A 241 -17.86 6.82 -2.67
C ASN A 241 -18.85 7.98 -2.76
N LYS A 242 -18.34 9.18 -3.05
CA LYS A 242 -19.15 10.40 -3.19
C LYS A 242 -20.08 10.38 -4.39
N THR A 243 -19.67 9.75 -5.49
CA THR A 243 -20.43 9.72 -6.74
C THR A 243 -20.67 8.30 -7.19
N GLU A 244 -21.77 8.12 -7.92
CA GLU A 244 -22.13 6.85 -8.54
C GLU A 244 -21.04 6.38 -9.50
N ARG A 245 -20.53 7.28 -10.34
CA ARG A 245 -19.48 7.00 -11.32
C ARG A 245 -18.26 6.35 -10.67
N ILE A 246 -17.72 6.94 -9.59
CA ILE A 246 -16.54 6.40 -8.89
C ILE A 246 -16.84 5.03 -8.26
N ALA A 247 -18.05 4.85 -7.71
CA ALA A 247 -18.44 3.56 -7.15
C ALA A 247 -18.48 2.47 -8.23
N ARG A 248 -19.09 2.75 -9.38
CA ARG A 248 -19.18 1.83 -10.52
C ARG A 248 -17.81 1.49 -11.08
N GLU A 249 -17.02 2.52 -11.31
CA GLU A 249 -15.63 2.43 -11.75
C GLU A 249 -14.75 1.53 -10.85
N LEU A 250 -14.90 1.64 -9.52
CA LEU A 250 -14.23 0.74 -8.58
C LEU A 250 -14.79 -0.68 -8.65
N GLY A 251 -16.12 -0.82 -8.79
CA GLY A 251 -16.78 -2.12 -8.95
C GLY A 251 -16.28 -2.87 -10.19
N GLU A 252 -16.27 -2.20 -11.34
CA GLU A 252 -15.73 -2.69 -12.61
C GLU A 252 -14.25 -3.08 -12.49
N ASP A 253 -13.40 -2.22 -11.89
CA ASP A 253 -11.99 -2.53 -11.64
C ASP A 253 -11.84 -3.83 -10.81
N VAL A 254 -12.66 -4.03 -9.78
CA VAL A 254 -12.60 -5.19 -8.88
C VAL A 254 -13.19 -6.44 -9.53
N VAL A 255 -14.32 -6.34 -10.24
CA VAL A 255 -14.90 -7.45 -11.01
C VAL A 255 -13.93 -7.90 -12.10
N GLY A 256 -13.30 -6.97 -12.81
CA GLY A 256 -12.26 -7.27 -13.80
C GLY A 256 -11.10 -8.05 -13.18
N LEU A 257 -10.63 -7.65 -11.99
CA LEU A 257 -9.59 -8.39 -11.27
C LEU A 257 -10.06 -9.78 -10.83
N LEU A 258 -11.31 -9.93 -10.38
CA LEU A 258 -11.88 -11.22 -9.99
C LEU A 258 -12.01 -12.15 -11.20
N TYR A 259 -12.48 -11.64 -12.32
CA TYR A 259 -12.58 -12.38 -13.58
C TYR A 259 -11.21 -12.80 -14.08
N TYR A 260 -10.21 -11.92 -13.98
CA TYR A 260 -8.82 -12.24 -14.33
C TYR A 260 -8.24 -13.39 -13.50
N LEU A 261 -8.44 -13.38 -12.17
CA LEU A 261 -7.93 -14.43 -11.28
C LEU A 261 -8.76 -15.72 -11.33
N PHE A 262 -10.07 -15.60 -11.48
CA PHE A 262 -11.03 -16.69 -11.38
C PHE A 262 -11.97 -16.75 -12.60
N PRO A 263 -11.45 -16.86 -13.83
CA PRO A 263 -12.27 -16.79 -15.04
C PRO A 263 -13.37 -17.86 -15.07
N LYS A 264 -13.09 -19.07 -14.55
CA LYS A 264 -14.07 -20.17 -14.48
C LYS A 264 -15.15 -19.96 -13.42
N ALA A 265 -15.01 -18.99 -12.53
CA ALA A 265 -16.06 -18.65 -11.57
C ALA A 265 -17.14 -17.74 -12.18
N GLU A 266 -16.85 -17.13 -13.35
CA GLU A 266 -17.78 -16.27 -14.11
C GLU A 266 -18.40 -15.16 -13.25
N ILE A 267 -17.57 -14.52 -12.43
CA ILE A 267 -17.99 -13.40 -11.59
C ILE A 267 -18.10 -12.16 -12.46
N THR A 268 -19.33 -11.66 -12.69
CA THR A 268 -19.59 -10.54 -13.61
C THR A 268 -20.53 -9.47 -13.05
N GLU A 269 -21.17 -9.69 -11.90
CA GLU A 269 -22.20 -8.80 -11.39
C GLU A 269 -21.64 -7.72 -10.46
N ASP A 270 -21.86 -6.45 -10.83
CA ASP A 270 -21.75 -5.29 -9.95
C ASP A 270 -23.09 -4.57 -9.86
N ASN A 271 -23.54 -4.29 -8.65
CA ASN A 271 -24.75 -3.55 -8.34
C ASN A 271 -24.42 -2.33 -7.49
N LEU A 272 -25.11 -1.22 -7.75
CA LEU A 272 -24.91 0.01 -6.98
C LEU A 272 -25.92 0.14 -5.84
N GLY A 273 -25.40 0.24 -4.62
CA GLY A 273 -26.16 0.63 -3.45
C GLY A 273 -26.08 2.13 -3.17
N LYS A 274 -27.17 2.69 -2.65
CA LYS A 274 -27.22 4.03 -2.05
C LYS A 274 -27.18 3.89 -0.53
N LYS A 275 -26.39 4.73 0.13
CA LYS A 275 -26.34 4.85 1.59
C LYS A 275 -26.33 6.32 1.97
N LEU A 276 -27.24 6.74 2.85
CA LEU A 276 -27.16 8.08 3.43
C LEU A 276 -25.96 8.17 4.37
N SER A 277 -25.19 9.24 4.26
CA SER A 277 -24.15 9.57 5.24
C SER A 277 -24.74 9.71 6.65
N TYR A 278 -23.92 9.59 7.69
CA TYR A 278 -24.36 9.61 9.09
C TYR A 278 -25.23 10.83 9.46
N ASN A 279 -24.93 12.00 8.88
CA ASN A 279 -25.71 13.22 9.10
C ASN A 279 -26.86 13.40 8.09
N LYS A 280 -27.15 12.40 7.26
CA LYS A 280 -28.14 12.40 6.16
C LYS A 280 -27.98 13.52 5.10
N LYS A 281 -26.93 14.35 5.19
CA LYS A 281 -26.70 15.50 4.29
C LYS A 281 -26.24 15.13 2.88
N ARG A 282 -25.77 13.90 2.67
CA ARG A 282 -25.18 13.43 1.41
C ARG A 282 -25.51 11.96 1.18
N VAL A 283 -25.83 11.61 -0.07
CA VAL A 283 -25.91 10.24 -0.56
C VAL A 283 -24.49 9.76 -0.88
N LEU A 284 -24.17 8.56 -0.40
CA LEU A 284 -22.97 7.83 -0.75
C LEU A 284 -23.36 6.62 -1.58
N TRP A 285 -22.47 6.22 -2.48
CA TRP A 285 -22.67 5.13 -3.41
C TRP A 285 -21.69 4.02 -3.13
N ASN A 286 -22.11 2.76 -3.15
CA ASN A 286 -21.19 1.62 -3.04
C ASN A 286 -21.49 0.56 -4.09
N ALA A 287 -20.45 0.12 -4.77
CA ALA A 287 -20.49 -1.09 -5.59
C ALA A 287 -20.67 -2.32 -4.69
N ARG A 288 -21.41 -3.30 -5.21
CA ARG A 288 -21.79 -4.54 -4.54
C ARG A 288 -21.59 -5.65 -5.54
N ILE A 289 -20.62 -6.51 -5.26
CA ILE A 289 -20.37 -7.68 -6.09
C ILE A 289 -21.22 -8.80 -5.56
N TYR A 290 -22.18 -9.24 -6.36
CA TYR A 290 -23.08 -10.33 -6.03
C TYR A 290 -22.49 -11.64 -6.53
N LEU A 291 -22.31 -12.59 -5.61
CA LEU A 291 -21.76 -13.90 -5.89
C LEU A 291 -22.87 -14.93 -5.68
N LYS A 292 -23.49 -15.38 -6.77
CA LYS A 292 -24.53 -16.42 -6.73
C LYS A 292 -23.94 -17.74 -6.25
N LYS A 293 -24.82 -18.64 -5.81
CA LYS A 293 -24.48 -20.02 -5.46
C LYS A 293 -23.64 -20.69 -6.54
N GLU A 294 -24.02 -20.54 -7.80
CA GLU A 294 -23.29 -21.07 -8.96
C GLU A 294 -21.86 -20.53 -9.04
N ASN A 295 -21.65 -19.21 -8.84
CA ASN A 295 -20.30 -18.64 -8.82
C ASN A 295 -19.47 -19.20 -7.66
N LEU A 296 -20.08 -19.38 -6.49
CA LEU A 296 -19.42 -19.93 -5.31
C LEU A 296 -19.07 -21.41 -5.48
N GLU A 297 -19.94 -22.20 -6.11
CA GLU A 297 -19.71 -23.60 -6.46
C GLU A 297 -18.61 -23.75 -7.50
N LYS A 298 -18.61 -22.90 -8.54
CA LYS A 298 -17.51 -22.83 -9.51
C LYS A 298 -16.20 -22.42 -8.85
N LEU A 299 -16.22 -21.45 -7.94
CA LEU A 299 -15.04 -21.04 -7.16
C LEU A 299 -14.51 -22.20 -6.31
N ARG A 300 -15.40 -22.93 -5.62
CA ARG A 300 -15.04 -24.11 -4.82
C ARG A 300 -14.46 -25.24 -5.68
N THR A 301 -15.04 -25.48 -6.85
CA THR A 301 -14.67 -26.60 -7.73
C THR A 301 -13.37 -26.33 -8.48
N HIS A 302 -13.22 -25.14 -9.06
CA HIS A 302 -12.07 -24.81 -9.90
C HIS A 302 -10.91 -24.16 -9.14
N TYR A 303 -11.17 -23.58 -7.97
CA TYR A 303 -10.16 -22.90 -7.14
C TYR A 303 -10.25 -23.32 -5.66
N PRO A 304 -10.21 -24.64 -5.35
CA PRO A 304 -10.47 -25.16 -4.02
C PRO A 304 -9.48 -24.64 -2.96
N SER A 305 -8.22 -24.41 -3.34
CA SER A 305 -7.21 -23.85 -2.43
C SER A 305 -7.54 -22.42 -2.01
N PHE A 306 -8.00 -21.58 -2.95
CA PHE A 306 -8.45 -20.23 -2.65
C PHE A 306 -9.73 -20.24 -1.82
N TYR A 307 -10.72 -21.04 -2.23
CA TYR A 307 -12.00 -21.16 -1.53
C TYR A 307 -11.80 -21.61 -0.07
N LYS A 308 -10.97 -22.64 0.16
CA LYS A 308 -10.61 -23.10 1.50
C LYS A 308 -10.00 -21.97 2.34
N ARG A 309 -9.13 -21.13 1.78
CA ARG A 309 -8.53 -19.99 2.51
C ARG A 309 -9.55 -18.92 2.90
N ILE A 310 -10.65 -18.78 2.15
CA ILE A 310 -11.78 -17.92 2.54
C ILE A 310 -12.46 -18.51 3.77
N ASP A 311 -12.75 -19.81 3.75
CA ASP A 311 -13.48 -20.55 4.79
C ASP A 311 -12.65 -20.81 6.07
N ASP A 312 -11.35 -21.06 5.96
CA ASP A 312 -10.41 -21.13 7.09
C ASP A 312 -10.33 -19.79 7.83
N GLY A 313 -10.80 -18.72 7.18
CA GLY A 313 -11.03 -17.41 7.77
C GLY A 313 -12.40 -17.23 8.42
N LYS A 314 -13.20 -18.29 8.63
CA LYS A 314 -14.47 -18.25 9.38
C LYS A 314 -14.21 -17.49 10.69
N ILE A 315 -14.83 -16.32 10.72
CA ILE A 315 -14.82 -15.33 11.80
C ILE A 315 -15.63 -15.89 12.95
#